data_AF-S0FQA1-F1
#
_entry.id   AF-S0FQA1-F1
#
_cell.length_a   1.000
_cell.length_b   1.000
_cell.length_c   1.000
_cell.angle_alpha   90.00
_cell.angle_beta   90.00
_cell.angle_gamma   90.00
#
_symmetry.space_group_name_H-M   'P 1'
#
loop_
_entity.id
_entity.type
_entity.pdbx_description
1 polymer ?
#
loop_
_entity_poly.entity_id
_entity_poly.type
_entity_poly.pdbx_seq_one_letter_code
_entity_poly.pdbx_strand_id
1 'polypeptide(L)'
;MDKENTIKLFEDRRVRVLWDEKKEKWFFSIIDVIEVLTGTDRPRKYWSDLKSKLNSEGSQLSEKIGQLKMKAEDGKMRLTDVADTEQLLRLIQSIPSPKAEPFKIWLAKVGEERIDEIADPELAIERALETYLKKGYSKEWIDQRLKTIEVRKELTDEWDKRGVQKGIEYAILTDEISKSWAGLTTKEYKKLKDLKKESLRDNMTNLELVLNMLAEASTTEISKQKEPETFEENKTVARQGGQVAKAARKQLEETTGKKVVTSKNAKSMKELKE
;
A
#
# COMPACT_ATOMS: atom_id res chain seq x y z
N MET A 1 -17.02 -2.06 -3.85
CA MET A 1 -15.99 -3.10 -3.93
C MET A 1 -15.43 -3.40 -2.56
N ASP A 2 -15.86 -4.55 -2.08
CA ASP A 2 -16.19 -4.81 -0.70
C ASP A 2 -15.01 -5.11 0.22
N LYS A 3 -15.31 -4.95 1.50
CA LYS A 3 -14.60 -5.50 2.65
C LYS A 3 -14.43 -7.04 2.60
N GLU A 4 -14.84 -7.70 1.52
CA GLU A 4 -14.90 -9.15 1.36
C GLU A 4 -13.53 -9.84 1.20
N ASN A 5 -12.47 -9.13 0.78
CA ASN A 5 -11.22 -9.79 0.44
C ASN A 5 -10.08 -9.66 1.46
N THR A 6 -10.18 -8.83 2.49
CA THR A 6 -9.05 -8.68 3.43
C THR A 6 -9.08 -9.72 4.55
N ILE A 7 -10.20 -10.41 4.77
CA ILE A 7 -10.43 -11.30 5.91
C ILE A 7 -11.29 -12.51 5.48
N LYS A 8 -10.99 -13.13 4.32
CA LYS A 8 -11.58 -14.44 3.96
C LYS A 8 -10.92 -15.62 4.70
N LEU A 9 -9.94 -15.33 5.55
CA LEU A 9 -9.16 -16.32 6.31
C LEU A 9 -9.78 -16.68 7.66
N PHE A 10 -10.78 -15.93 8.08
CA PHE A 10 -11.62 -16.23 9.21
C PHE A 10 -12.97 -16.59 8.59
N GLU A 11 -13.46 -17.81 8.79
CA GLU A 11 -14.79 -18.27 8.36
C GLU A 11 -15.90 -17.31 8.88
N ASP A 12 -17.20 -17.62 8.70
CA ASP A 12 -18.39 -16.79 9.02
C ASP A 12 -18.45 -16.07 10.41
N ARG A 13 -17.45 -16.23 11.28
CA ARG A 13 -17.24 -15.48 12.52
C ARG A 13 -16.47 -14.17 12.29
N ARG A 14 -17.08 -13.06 12.71
CA ARG A 14 -16.52 -11.71 12.57
C ARG A 14 -15.46 -11.43 13.63
N VAL A 15 -14.20 -11.30 13.22
CA VAL A 15 -13.14 -10.74 14.07
C VAL A 15 -13.34 -9.23 14.21
N ARG A 16 -13.37 -8.72 15.44
CA ARG A 16 -13.45 -7.26 15.69
C ARG A 16 -12.14 -6.59 15.28
N VAL A 17 -12.28 -5.54 14.49
CA VAL A 17 -11.18 -4.73 13.96
C VAL A 17 -11.40 -3.25 14.27
N LEU A 18 -10.30 -2.57 14.59
CA LEU A 18 -10.29 -1.14 14.83
C LEU A 18 -9.16 -0.50 14.01
N TRP A 19 -9.47 0.59 13.33
CA TRP A 19 -8.50 1.42 12.65
C TRP A 19 -8.00 2.53 13.58
N ASP A 20 -6.69 2.63 13.78
CA ASP A 20 -6.05 3.75 14.48
C ASP A 20 -5.47 4.72 13.45
N GLU A 21 -6.08 5.90 13.32
CA GLU A 21 -5.65 6.94 12.38
C GLU A 21 -4.28 7.54 12.73
N LYS A 22 -3.93 7.61 14.01
CA LYS A 22 -2.66 8.22 14.45
C LYS A 22 -1.48 7.30 14.19
N LYS A 23 -1.67 6.01 14.43
CA LYS A 23 -0.64 4.98 14.20
C LYS A 23 -0.66 4.42 12.78
N GLU A 24 -1.69 4.73 12.02
CA GLU A 24 -1.94 4.18 10.69
C GLU A 24 -1.94 2.65 10.65
N LYS A 25 -2.46 2.02 11.71
CA LYS A 25 -2.46 0.56 11.90
C LYS A 25 -3.87 0.02 12.14
N TRP A 26 -4.09 -1.21 11.67
CA TRP A 26 -5.23 -2.03 12.07
C TRP A 26 -4.91 -2.78 13.35
N PHE A 27 -5.86 -2.79 14.28
CA PHE A 27 -5.84 -3.57 15.50
C PHE A 27 -6.95 -4.61 15.47
N PHE A 28 -6.59 -5.84 15.83
CA PHE A 28 -7.46 -7.00 15.83
C PHE A 28 -7.68 -7.47 17.27
N SER A 29 -8.90 -7.85 17.61
CA SER A 29 -9.17 -8.47 18.91
C SER A 29 -8.51 -9.83 19.01
N ILE A 30 -7.63 -10.00 19.99
CA ILE A 30 -6.90 -11.26 20.19
C ILE A 30 -7.83 -12.41 20.56
N ILE A 31 -8.85 -12.13 21.38
CA ILE A 31 -9.79 -13.17 21.82
C ILE A 31 -10.64 -13.70 20.66
N ASP A 32 -11.06 -12.84 19.74
CA ASP A 32 -11.84 -13.26 18.57
C ASP A 32 -10.97 -14.09 17.60
N VAL A 33 -9.71 -13.68 17.41
CA VAL A 33 -8.73 -14.45 16.63
C VAL A 33 -8.53 -15.84 17.22
N ILE A 34 -8.31 -15.93 18.54
CA ILE A 34 -8.15 -17.21 19.23
C ILE A 34 -9.39 -18.07 19.04
N GLU A 35 -10.58 -17.49 19.19
CA GLU A 35 -11.84 -18.20 18.98
C GLU A 35 -11.94 -18.82 17.59
N VAL A 36 -11.63 -18.03 16.54
CA VAL A 36 -11.65 -18.54 15.16
C VAL A 36 -10.60 -19.63 14.93
N LEU A 37 -9.37 -19.38 15.36
CA LEU A 37 -8.23 -20.26 15.09
C LEU A 37 -8.14 -21.48 15.99
N THR A 38 -8.99 -21.58 17.02
CA THR A 38 -9.03 -22.76 17.90
C THR A 38 -10.40 -23.42 17.95
N GLY A 39 -11.48 -22.69 17.65
CA GLY A 39 -12.85 -23.15 17.84
C GLY A 39 -13.26 -23.28 19.31
N THR A 40 -12.46 -22.77 20.26
CA THR A 40 -12.76 -22.86 21.69
C THR A 40 -13.98 -22.02 22.08
N ASP A 41 -14.78 -22.54 23.00
CA ASP A 41 -15.87 -21.82 23.68
C ASP A 41 -15.37 -20.87 24.79
N ARG A 42 -14.08 -20.98 25.18
CA ARG A 42 -13.46 -20.19 26.26
C ARG A 42 -12.22 -19.43 25.81
N PRO A 43 -12.30 -18.55 24.78
CA PRO A 43 -11.13 -17.91 24.17
C PRO A 43 -10.33 -17.03 25.15
N ARG A 44 -10.98 -16.44 26.15
CA ARG A 44 -10.30 -15.67 27.20
C ARG A 44 -9.42 -16.52 28.10
N LYS A 45 -9.89 -17.73 28.45
CA LYS A 45 -9.10 -18.66 29.26
C LYS A 45 -7.91 -19.16 28.45
N TYR A 46 -8.16 -19.58 27.20
CA TYR A 46 -7.11 -19.96 26.28
C TYR A 46 -6.04 -18.86 26.12
N TRP A 47 -6.48 -17.60 25.98
CA TRP A 47 -5.55 -16.48 25.90
C TRP A 47 -4.72 -16.29 27.17
N SER A 48 -5.34 -16.44 28.35
CA SER A 48 -4.62 -16.39 29.62
C SER A 48 -3.54 -17.47 29.72
N ASP A 49 -3.88 -18.70 29.33
CA ASP A 49 -2.95 -19.83 29.35
C ASP A 49 -1.82 -19.63 28.33
N LEU A 50 -2.15 -19.13 27.13
CA LEU A 50 -1.17 -18.80 26.09
C LEU A 50 -0.24 -17.66 26.53
N LYS A 51 -0.73 -16.63 27.22
CA LYS A 51 0.11 -15.57 27.79
C LYS A 51 1.12 -16.11 28.79
N SER A 52 0.68 -16.97 29.71
CA SER A 52 1.58 -17.61 30.68
C SER A 52 2.66 -18.43 29.99
N LYS A 53 2.30 -19.18 28.94
CA LYS A 53 3.25 -19.93 28.13
C LYS A 53 4.26 -19.00 27.42
N LEU A 54 3.79 -17.96 26.75
CA LEU A 54 4.65 -16.99 26.05
C LEU A 54 5.65 -16.34 27.01
N ASN A 55 5.21 -15.96 28.21
CA ASN A 55 6.09 -15.42 29.25
C ASN A 55 7.17 -16.43 29.66
N SER A 56 6.80 -17.70 29.86
CA SER A 56 7.75 -18.75 30.23
C SER A 56 8.79 -19.06 29.14
N GLU A 57 8.44 -18.82 27.87
CA GLU A 57 9.34 -18.96 26.73
C GLU A 57 10.22 -17.72 26.50
N GLY A 58 10.11 -16.69 27.36
CA GLY A 58 10.84 -15.42 27.22
C GLY A 58 10.30 -14.52 26.12
N SER A 59 9.09 -14.78 25.60
CA SER A 59 8.46 -13.94 24.58
C SER A 59 7.94 -12.65 25.20
N GLN A 60 8.40 -11.52 24.68
CA GLN A 60 7.90 -10.19 25.07
C GLN A 60 6.57 -9.81 24.37
N LEU A 61 5.99 -10.72 23.57
CA LEU A 61 4.79 -10.42 22.78
C LEU A 61 3.60 -10.06 23.67
N SER A 62 3.38 -10.83 24.73
CA SER A 62 2.36 -10.62 25.76
C SER A 62 2.49 -9.28 26.48
N GLU A 63 3.72 -8.83 26.74
CA GLU A 63 4.03 -7.56 27.40
C GLU A 63 3.81 -6.35 26.46
N LYS A 64 3.99 -6.55 25.16
CA LYS A 64 3.84 -5.50 24.12
C LYS A 64 2.40 -5.37 23.59
N ILE A 65 1.47 -6.19 24.08
CA ILE A 65 0.07 -6.15 23.68
C ILE A 65 -0.65 -5.03 24.43
N GLY A 66 -1.30 -4.15 23.65
CA GLY A 66 -2.12 -3.07 24.19
C GLY A 66 -3.58 -3.48 24.38
N GLN A 67 -4.35 -2.61 25.03
CA GLN A 67 -5.80 -2.74 25.13
C GLN A 67 -6.51 -1.57 24.46
N LEU A 68 -7.58 -1.88 23.71
CA LEU A 68 -8.46 -0.87 23.11
C LEU A 68 -9.92 -1.19 23.42
N LYS A 69 -10.76 -0.15 23.47
CA LYS A 69 -12.20 -0.33 23.62
C LYS A 69 -12.80 -0.76 22.29
N MET A 70 -13.43 -1.93 22.26
CA MET A 70 -14.15 -2.46 21.10
C MET A 70 -15.60 -2.78 21.47
N LYS A 71 -16.51 -2.68 20.50
CA LYS A 71 -17.93 -3.03 20.70
C LYS A 71 -18.06 -4.55 20.85
N ALA A 72 -18.61 -5.00 21.97
CA ALA A 72 -18.92 -6.41 22.21
C ALA A 72 -20.26 -6.81 21.57
N GLU A 73 -20.59 -8.10 21.58
CA GLU A 73 -21.83 -8.65 20.99
C GLU A 73 -23.10 -8.05 21.61
N ASP A 74 -23.07 -7.73 22.92
CA ASP A 74 -24.15 -7.06 23.64
C ASP A 74 -24.25 -5.54 23.33
N GLY A 75 -23.47 -5.05 22.36
CA GLY A 75 -23.45 -3.67 21.93
C GLY A 75 -22.65 -2.71 22.81
N LYS A 76 -22.12 -3.16 23.96
CA LYS A 76 -21.35 -2.30 24.89
C LYS A 76 -19.88 -2.23 24.52
N MET A 77 -19.27 -1.06 24.72
CA MET A 77 -17.81 -0.88 24.54
C MET A 77 -17.05 -1.45 25.72
N ARG A 78 -16.12 -2.38 25.47
CA ARG A 78 -15.26 -2.99 26.50
C ARG A 78 -13.80 -2.97 26.09
N LEU A 79 -12.91 -2.85 27.07
CA LEU A 79 -11.48 -3.06 26.86
C LEU A 79 -11.22 -4.52 26.49
N THR A 80 -10.41 -4.73 25.47
CA THR A 80 -9.91 -6.04 25.05
C THR A 80 -8.46 -5.92 24.64
N ASP A 81 -7.70 -6.99 24.87
CA ASP A 81 -6.35 -7.13 24.34
C ASP A 81 -6.42 -7.14 22.81
N VAL A 82 -5.55 -6.35 22.18
CA VAL A 82 -5.49 -6.18 20.72
C VAL A 82 -4.06 -6.37 20.21
N ALA A 83 -3.95 -6.87 18.98
CA ALA A 83 -2.70 -7.02 18.26
C ALA A 83 -2.76 -6.23 16.95
N ASP A 84 -1.65 -5.60 16.56
CA ASP A 84 -1.48 -5.19 15.16
C ASP A 84 -1.13 -6.39 14.26
N THR A 85 -0.96 -6.17 12.96
CA THR A 85 -0.71 -7.25 12.00
C THR A 85 0.53 -8.07 12.36
N GLU A 86 1.65 -7.44 12.69
CA GLU A 86 2.90 -8.14 13.01
C GLU A 86 2.74 -8.99 14.27
N GLN A 87 2.17 -8.40 15.32
CA GLN A 87 1.90 -9.09 16.57
C GLN A 87 0.95 -10.26 16.38
N LEU A 88 -0.06 -10.09 15.52
CA LEU A 88 -1.03 -11.13 15.18
C LEU A 88 -0.34 -12.30 14.46
N LEU A 89 0.46 -12.02 13.42
CA LEU A 89 1.19 -13.05 12.69
C LEU A 89 2.12 -13.85 13.63
N ARG A 90 2.79 -13.17 14.57
CA ARG A 90 3.62 -13.84 15.58
C ARG A 90 2.80 -14.68 16.55
N LEU A 91 1.65 -14.18 16.99
CA LEU A 91 0.75 -14.87 17.91
C LEU A 91 0.24 -16.19 17.32
N ILE A 92 -0.18 -16.17 16.05
CA ILE A 92 -0.74 -17.33 15.35
C ILE A 92 0.23 -18.52 15.37
N GLN A 93 1.53 -18.27 15.24
CA GLN A 93 2.55 -19.33 15.30
C GLN A 93 2.56 -20.07 16.64
N SER A 94 2.13 -19.41 17.72
CA SER A 94 2.10 -19.94 19.08
C SER A 94 0.79 -20.68 19.42
N ILE A 95 -0.19 -20.73 18.52
CA ILE A 95 -1.48 -21.39 18.72
C ILE A 95 -1.40 -22.86 18.26
N PRO A 96 -1.34 -23.87 19.16
CA PRO A 96 -1.35 -25.28 18.78
C PRO A 96 -2.78 -25.77 18.45
N SER A 97 -3.32 -25.36 17.30
CA SER A 97 -4.63 -25.83 16.83
C SER A 97 -4.58 -26.28 15.37
N PRO A 98 -5.27 -27.38 15.00
CA PRO A 98 -5.45 -27.77 13.60
C PRO A 98 -6.09 -26.68 12.73
N LYS A 99 -6.94 -25.81 13.32
CA LYS A 99 -7.56 -24.69 12.60
C LYS A 99 -6.58 -23.57 12.27
N ALA A 100 -5.48 -23.44 13.03
CA ALA A 100 -4.41 -22.51 12.73
C ALA A 100 -3.46 -23.06 11.65
N GLU A 101 -3.43 -24.37 11.43
CA GLU A 101 -2.43 -25.03 10.58
C GLU A 101 -2.42 -24.54 9.12
N PRO A 102 -3.56 -24.35 8.43
CA PRO A 102 -3.56 -23.78 7.08
C PRO A 102 -2.89 -22.39 7.02
N PHE A 103 -3.06 -21.58 8.07
CA PHE A 103 -2.42 -20.27 8.18
C PHE A 103 -0.90 -20.41 8.33
N LYS A 104 -0.45 -21.36 9.17
CA LYS A 104 0.98 -21.59 9.41
C LYS A 104 1.68 -22.13 8.17
N ILE A 105 1.04 -23.04 7.43
CA ILE A 105 1.53 -23.52 6.13
C ILE A 105 1.64 -22.34 5.16
N TRP A 106 0.63 -21.47 5.11
CA TRP A 106 0.70 -20.27 4.29
C TRP A 106 1.87 -19.36 4.69
N LEU A 107 2.10 -19.13 6.00
CA LEU A 107 3.26 -18.37 6.47
C LEU A 107 4.59 -19.02 6.12
N ALA A 108 4.68 -20.35 6.22
CA ALA A 108 5.87 -21.10 5.84
C ALA A 108 6.16 -20.93 4.34
N LYS A 109 5.12 -21.06 3.50
CA LYS A 109 5.22 -20.84 2.05
C LYS A 109 5.67 -19.41 1.72
N VAL A 110 5.09 -18.40 2.37
CA VAL A 110 5.54 -17.01 2.20
C VAL A 110 7.00 -16.85 2.65
N GLY A 111 7.42 -17.53 3.72
CA GLY A 111 8.83 -17.53 4.16
C GLY A 111 9.77 -18.14 3.13
N GLU A 112 9.40 -19.29 2.57
CA GLU A 112 10.12 -20.00 1.50
C GLU A 112 10.22 -19.14 0.24
N GLU A 113 9.09 -18.62 -0.26
CA GLU A 113 9.04 -17.72 -1.41
C GLU A 113 10.00 -16.52 -1.23
N ARG A 114 10.13 -15.99 -0.01
CA ARG A 114 11.04 -14.87 0.27
C ARG A 114 12.51 -15.27 0.32
N ILE A 115 12.83 -16.52 0.65
CA ILE A 115 14.19 -17.05 0.55
C ILE A 115 14.53 -17.28 -0.93
N ASP A 116 13.61 -17.85 -1.70
CA ASP A 116 13.79 -18.08 -3.13
C ASP A 116 13.97 -16.76 -3.88
N GLU A 117 13.19 -15.73 -3.56
CA GLU A 117 13.34 -14.38 -4.12
C GLU A 117 14.71 -13.72 -3.83
N ILE A 118 15.42 -14.14 -2.78
CA ILE A 118 16.78 -13.66 -2.50
C ILE A 118 17.78 -14.33 -3.45
N ALA A 119 17.56 -15.60 -3.76
CA ALA A 119 18.40 -16.34 -4.71
C ALA A 119 18.08 -15.93 -6.17
N ASP A 120 16.80 -15.71 -6.48
CA ASP A 120 16.30 -15.29 -7.78
C ASP A 120 15.32 -14.10 -7.65
N PRO A 121 15.83 -12.86 -7.78
CA PRO A 121 15.00 -11.66 -7.70
C PRO A 121 13.90 -11.54 -8.76
N GLU A 122 13.99 -12.28 -9.87
CA GLU A 122 12.96 -12.26 -10.93
C GLU A 122 11.62 -12.78 -10.39
N LEU A 123 11.64 -13.76 -9.49
CA LEU A 123 10.45 -14.29 -8.81
C LEU A 123 9.66 -13.20 -8.07
N ALA A 124 10.34 -12.19 -7.52
CA ALA A 124 9.67 -11.07 -6.86
C ALA A 124 8.92 -10.17 -7.87
N ILE A 125 9.46 -10.04 -9.09
CA ILE A 125 8.83 -9.31 -10.19
C ILE A 125 7.62 -10.11 -10.70
N GLU A 126 7.76 -11.41 -10.91
CA GLU A 126 6.66 -12.29 -11.32
C GLU A 126 5.52 -12.28 -10.30
N ARG A 127 5.82 -12.39 -9.00
CA ARG A 127 4.80 -12.28 -7.95
C ARG A 127 4.11 -10.92 -7.95
N ALA A 128 4.84 -9.83 -8.23
CA ALA A 128 4.24 -8.51 -8.37
C ALA A 128 3.29 -8.44 -9.57
N LEU A 129 3.69 -8.99 -10.72
CA LEU A 129 2.85 -9.10 -11.93
C LEU A 129 1.57 -9.89 -11.65
N GLU A 130 1.69 -11.09 -11.06
CA GLU A 130 0.54 -11.90 -10.67
C GLU A 130 -0.38 -11.18 -9.69
N THR A 131 0.18 -10.44 -8.74
CA THR A 131 -0.60 -9.69 -7.76
C THR A 131 -1.44 -8.61 -8.44
N TYR A 132 -0.92 -7.91 -9.45
CA TYR A 132 -1.71 -6.97 -10.23
C TYR A 132 -2.78 -7.69 -11.07
N LEU A 133 -2.46 -8.83 -11.69
CA LEU A 133 -3.45 -9.62 -12.43
C LEU A 133 -4.60 -10.10 -11.54
N LYS A 134 -4.30 -10.65 -10.35
CA LYS A 134 -5.30 -11.06 -9.35
C LYS A 134 -6.13 -9.89 -8.82
N LYS A 135 -5.56 -8.67 -8.82
CA LYS A 135 -6.31 -7.45 -8.53
C LYS A 135 -7.20 -7.01 -9.69
N GLY A 136 -7.13 -7.62 -10.87
CA GLY A 136 -7.97 -7.31 -12.04
C GLY A 136 -7.42 -6.22 -12.95
N TYR A 137 -6.11 -5.91 -12.88
CA TYR A 137 -5.47 -5.01 -13.84
C TYR A 137 -5.17 -5.77 -15.14
N SER A 138 -5.19 -5.06 -16.28
CA SER A 138 -4.85 -5.68 -17.58
C SER A 138 -3.35 -5.74 -17.79
N LYS A 139 -2.89 -6.70 -18.60
CA LYS A 139 -1.46 -6.85 -18.91
C LYS A 139 -0.86 -5.56 -19.46
N GLU A 140 -1.56 -4.87 -20.36
CA GLU A 140 -1.09 -3.62 -20.96
C GLU A 140 -0.91 -2.51 -19.91
N TRP A 141 -1.84 -2.41 -18.95
CA TRP A 141 -1.71 -1.45 -17.86
C TRP A 141 -0.54 -1.81 -16.94
N ILE A 142 -0.33 -3.11 -16.68
CA ILE A 142 0.74 -3.61 -15.82
C ILE A 142 2.11 -3.34 -16.46
N ASP A 143 2.28 -3.64 -17.73
CA ASP A 143 3.52 -3.37 -18.48
C ASP A 143 3.85 -1.87 -18.47
N GLN A 144 2.82 -1.04 -18.68
CA GLN A 144 2.97 0.42 -18.57
C GLN A 144 3.37 0.83 -17.15
N ARG A 145 2.75 0.24 -16.12
CA ARG A 145 3.07 0.54 -14.73
C ARG A 145 4.50 0.16 -14.37
N LEU A 146 5.01 -0.97 -14.84
CA LEU A 146 6.41 -1.37 -14.60
C LEU A 146 7.40 -0.36 -15.18
N LYS A 147 7.18 0.10 -16.41
CA LYS A 147 8.02 1.16 -17.02
C LYS A 147 8.00 2.45 -16.21
N THR A 148 6.84 2.83 -15.66
CA THR A 148 6.78 4.02 -14.80
C THR A 148 7.54 3.86 -13.47
N ILE A 149 7.77 2.63 -12.98
CA ILE A 149 8.59 2.40 -11.77
C ILE A 149 10.05 2.71 -12.08
N GLU A 150 10.54 2.26 -13.24
CA GLU A 150 11.91 2.52 -13.69
C GLU A 150 12.18 4.03 -13.84
N VAL A 151 11.33 4.74 -14.58
CA VAL A 151 11.46 6.20 -14.77
C VAL A 151 11.39 6.95 -13.43
N ARG A 152 10.51 6.50 -12.52
CA ARG A 152 10.42 7.09 -11.19
C ARG A 152 11.69 6.87 -10.38
N LYS A 153 12.28 5.67 -10.48
CA LYS A 153 13.54 5.33 -9.79
C LYS A 153 14.67 6.21 -10.30
N GLU A 154 14.79 6.39 -11.61
CA GLU A 154 15.81 7.26 -12.20
C GLU A 154 15.69 8.72 -11.70
N LEU A 155 14.47 9.25 -11.64
CA LEU A 155 14.23 10.58 -11.06
C LEU A 155 14.66 10.67 -9.59
N THR A 156 14.33 9.65 -8.78
CA THR A 156 14.73 9.65 -7.37
C THR A 156 16.24 9.48 -7.18
N ASP A 157 16.90 8.70 -8.02
CA ASP A 157 18.36 8.52 -7.98
C ASP A 157 19.06 9.84 -8.34
N GLU A 158 18.54 10.58 -9.32
CA GLU A 158 19.03 11.92 -9.64
C GLU A 158 18.81 12.91 -8.48
N TRP A 159 17.66 12.89 -7.81
CA TRP A 159 17.43 13.72 -6.62
C TRP A 159 18.39 13.37 -5.46
N ASP A 160 18.66 12.09 -5.23
CA ASP A 160 19.64 11.63 -4.24
C ASP A 160 21.04 12.18 -4.58
N LYS A 161 21.42 12.11 -5.87
CA LYS A 161 22.68 12.67 -6.38
C LYS A 161 22.78 14.18 -6.19
N ARG A 162 21.66 14.91 -6.29
CA ARG A 162 21.57 16.36 -6.01
C ARG A 162 21.40 16.72 -4.53
N GLY A 163 21.50 15.74 -3.63
CA GLY A 163 21.45 15.96 -2.19
C GLY A 163 20.05 16.27 -1.64
N VAL A 164 18.99 15.98 -2.40
CA VAL A 164 17.61 16.15 -1.94
C VAL A 164 17.27 15.07 -0.91
N GLN A 165 16.69 15.47 0.21
CA GLN A 165 16.39 14.56 1.32
C GLN A 165 15.18 13.67 1.02
N LYS A 166 15.34 12.37 1.28
CA LYS A 166 14.24 11.39 1.16
C LYS A 166 13.11 11.72 2.15
N GLY A 167 11.87 11.51 1.73
CA GLY A 167 10.68 11.81 2.53
C GLY A 167 10.00 13.10 2.11
N ILE A 168 10.08 14.15 2.94
CA ILE A 168 9.30 15.39 2.77
C ILE A 168 9.69 16.12 1.48
N GLU A 169 10.98 16.29 1.19
CA GLU A 169 11.42 17.02 0.00
C GLU A 169 11.02 16.28 -1.29
N TYR A 170 11.15 14.96 -1.32
CA TYR A 170 10.67 14.14 -2.44
C TYR A 170 9.16 14.29 -2.66
N ALA A 171 8.37 14.34 -1.58
CA ALA A 171 6.93 14.56 -1.66
C ALA A 171 6.61 15.95 -2.24
N ILE A 172 7.32 16.99 -1.80
CA ILE A 172 7.17 18.35 -2.31
C ILE A 172 7.52 18.41 -3.81
N LEU A 173 8.65 17.86 -4.24
CA LEU A 173 9.03 17.86 -5.66
C LEU A 173 8.05 17.06 -6.51
N THR A 174 7.54 15.93 -5.99
CA THR A 174 6.49 15.15 -6.67
C THR A 174 5.20 15.97 -6.80
N ASP A 175 4.84 16.75 -5.79
CA ASP A 175 3.70 17.66 -5.84
C ASP A 175 3.90 18.79 -6.83
N GLU A 176 5.10 19.36 -6.94
CA GLU A 176 5.43 20.37 -7.95
C GLU A 176 5.28 19.81 -9.37
N ILE A 177 5.78 18.60 -9.63
CA ILE A 177 5.60 17.90 -10.92
C ILE A 177 4.10 17.70 -11.21
N SER A 178 3.39 17.06 -10.27
CA SER A 178 1.95 16.76 -10.41
C SER A 178 1.13 18.02 -10.64
N LYS A 179 1.39 19.08 -9.87
CA LYS A 179 0.68 20.35 -9.97
C LYS A 179 0.98 21.04 -11.30
N SER A 180 2.21 20.99 -11.80
CA SER A 180 2.56 21.56 -13.09
C SER A 180 1.82 20.90 -14.25
N TRP A 181 1.80 19.56 -14.32
CA TRP A 181 1.21 18.85 -15.47
C TRP A 181 -0.29 18.59 -15.33
N ALA A 182 -0.74 18.14 -14.16
CA ALA A 182 -2.14 17.77 -13.91
C ALA A 182 -2.97 18.97 -13.43
N GLY A 183 -2.34 20.00 -12.86
CA GLY A 183 -3.02 21.11 -12.18
C GLY A 183 -3.45 20.78 -10.75
N LEU A 184 -3.04 19.63 -10.21
CA LEU A 184 -3.40 19.14 -8.88
C LEU A 184 -2.14 18.64 -8.15
N THR A 185 -2.05 18.92 -6.85
CA THR A 185 -1.10 18.22 -5.97
C THR A 185 -1.47 16.74 -5.87
N THR A 186 -0.55 15.86 -5.42
CA THR A 186 -0.87 14.43 -5.28
C THR A 186 -2.02 14.19 -4.29
N LYS A 187 -2.15 15.01 -3.25
CA LYS A 187 -3.26 14.92 -2.29
C LYS A 187 -4.61 15.29 -2.92
N GLU A 188 -4.66 16.38 -3.67
CA GLU A 188 -5.88 16.79 -4.39
C GLU A 188 -6.25 15.77 -5.47
N TYR A 189 -5.25 15.22 -6.15
CA TYR A 189 -5.46 14.21 -7.20
C TYR A 189 -5.98 12.89 -6.61
N LYS A 190 -5.45 12.45 -5.47
CA LYS A 190 -6.01 11.32 -4.72
C LYS A 190 -7.47 11.56 -4.32
N LYS A 191 -7.79 12.77 -3.85
CA LYS A 191 -9.17 13.15 -3.50
C LYS A 191 -10.10 13.12 -4.71
N LEU A 192 -9.66 13.62 -5.87
CA LEU A 192 -10.43 13.58 -7.13
C LEU A 192 -10.80 12.15 -7.53
N LYS A 193 -9.91 11.18 -7.26
CA LYS A 193 -10.10 9.75 -7.59
C LYS A 193 -10.74 8.93 -6.45
N ASP A 194 -11.21 9.58 -5.39
CA ASP A 194 -11.77 8.94 -4.19
C ASP A 194 -10.80 7.94 -3.52
N LEU A 195 -9.52 8.32 -3.41
CA LEU A 195 -8.47 7.50 -2.81
C LEU A 195 -8.14 7.97 -1.40
N LYS A 196 -7.90 7.02 -0.50
CA LYS A 196 -7.43 7.28 0.86
C LYS A 196 -5.94 6.93 0.96
N LYS A 197 -5.64 5.64 1.10
CA LYS A 197 -4.26 5.12 1.27
C LYS A 197 -3.68 4.53 0.00
N GLU A 198 -4.52 4.34 -1.00
CA GLU A 198 -4.16 3.73 -2.26
C GLU A 198 -3.11 4.56 -3.01
N SER A 199 -2.28 3.87 -3.77
CA SER A 199 -1.34 4.49 -4.70
C SER A 199 -2.10 5.29 -5.76
N LEU A 200 -1.69 6.55 -5.96
CA LEU A 200 -2.27 7.39 -7.02
C LEU A 200 -1.96 6.79 -8.40
N ARG A 201 -0.70 6.38 -8.63
CA ARG A 201 -0.24 5.79 -9.91
C ARG A 201 -0.99 4.50 -10.23
N ASP A 202 -1.32 3.70 -9.22
CA ASP A 202 -2.08 2.46 -9.44
C ASP A 202 -3.55 2.71 -9.80
N ASN A 203 -4.02 3.96 -9.66
CA ASN A 203 -5.37 4.39 -9.98
C ASN A 203 -5.41 5.41 -11.12
N MET A 204 -4.27 5.61 -11.80
CA MET A 204 -4.20 6.41 -13.02
C MET A 204 -4.58 5.55 -14.23
N THR A 205 -5.25 6.17 -15.20
CA THR A 205 -5.46 5.63 -16.55
C THR A 205 -4.12 5.52 -17.30
N ASN A 206 -4.10 4.79 -18.42
CA ASN A 206 -2.89 4.66 -19.25
C ASN A 206 -2.33 6.02 -19.69
N LEU A 207 -3.20 6.96 -20.10
CA LEU A 207 -2.76 8.29 -20.52
C LEU A 207 -2.22 9.13 -19.34
N GLU A 208 -2.85 9.04 -18.16
CA GLU A 208 -2.34 9.70 -16.95
C GLU A 208 -0.97 9.12 -16.56
N LEU A 209 -0.76 7.80 -16.66
CA LEU A 209 0.55 7.16 -16.42
C LEU A 209 1.61 7.63 -17.43
N VAL A 210 1.29 7.69 -18.71
CA VAL A 210 2.22 8.15 -19.76
C VAL A 210 2.62 9.60 -19.54
N LEU A 211 1.67 10.50 -19.26
CA LEU A 211 1.97 11.90 -19.00
C LEU A 211 2.75 12.10 -17.70
N ASN A 212 2.42 11.35 -16.65
CA ASN A 212 3.20 11.39 -15.42
C ASN A 212 4.63 10.90 -15.64
N MET A 213 4.81 9.83 -16.41
CA MET A 213 6.13 9.32 -16.81
C MET A 213 6.92 10.34 -17.63
N LEU A 214 6.27 11.02 -18.59
CA LEU A 214 6.90 12.10 -19.36
C LEU A 214 7.33 13.26 -18.45
N ALA A 215 6.51 13.63 -17.47
CA ALA A 215 6.82 14.70 -16.53
C ALA A 215 8.04 14.35 -15.67
N GLU A 216 8.11 13.11 -15.20
CA GLU A 216 9.22 12.59 -14.40
C GLU A 216 10.50 12.49 -15.22
N ALA A 217 10.47 11.86 -16.39
CA ALA A 217 11.61 11.75 -17.30
C ALA A 217 12.15 13.13 -17.72
N SER A 218 11.26 14.06 -18.06
CA SER A 218 11.64 15.44 -18.41
C SER A 218 12.30 16.15 -17.23
N THR A 219 11.80 15.94 -16.00
CA THR A 219 12.42 16.51 -14.79
C THR A 219 13.83 15.97 -14.60
N THR A 220 14.02 14.66 -14.74
CA THR A 220 15.33 14.01 -14.64
C THR A 220 16.30 14.57 -15.66
N GLU A 221 15.90 14.64 -16.94
CA GLU A 221 16.78 15.12 -18.01
C GLU A 221 17.18 16.59 -17.79
N ILE A 222 16.22 17.44 -17.41
CA ILE A 222 16.50 18.84 -17.09
C ILE A 222 17.43 18.95 -15.87
N SER A 223 17.26 18.12 -14.85
CA SER A 223 18.14 18.09 -13.67
C SER A 223 19.57 17.71 -14.05
N LYS A 224 19.75 16.68 -14.90
CA LYS A 224 21.07 16.26 -15.37
C LYS A 224 21.80 17.38 -16.13
N GLN A 225 21.08 18.19 -16.90
CA GLN A 225 21.67 19.28 -17.67
C GLN A 225 21.91 20.56 -16.86
N LYS A 226 21.02 20.87 -15.91
CA LYS A 226 21.10 22.12 -15.13
C LYS A 226 21.87 21.99 -13.83
N GLU A 227 22.00 20.77 -13.33
CA GLU A 227 22.74 20.43 -12.12
C GLU A 227 22.35 21.29 -10.91
N PRO A 228 21.05 21.31 -10.53
CA PRO A 228 20.58 22.20 -9.46
C PRO A 228 21.26 21.88 -8.12
N GLU A 229 21.76 22.90 -7.45
CA GLU A 229 22.52 22.78 -6.19
C GLU A 229 21.62 22.99 -4.96
N THR A 230 20.53 23.73 -5.13
CA THR A 230 19.61 24.06 -4.03
C THR A 230 18.25 23.38 -4.17
N PHE A 231 17.53 23.23 -3.06
CA PHE A 231 16.18 22.70 -3.07
C PHE A 231 15.20 23.57 -3.89
N GLU A 232 15.37 24.90 -3.87
CA GLU A 232 14.55 25.82 -4.67
C GLU A 232 14.80 25.67 -6.18
N GLU A 233 16.05 25.44 -6.58
CA GLU A 233 16.39 25.12 -7.97
C GLU A 233 15.80 23.78 -8.39
N ASN A 234 15.89 22.76 -7.53
CA ASN A 234 15.24 21.46 -7.76
C ASN A 234 13.72 21.60 -7.91
N LYS A 235 13.05 22.45 -7.13
CA LYS A 235 11.62 22.79 -7.33
C LYS A 235 11.37 23.44 -8.69
N THR A 236 12.26 24.31 -9.13
CA THR A 236 12.17 24.96 -10.45
C THR A 236 12.31 23.93 -11.57
N VAL A 237 13.26 23.00 -11.46
CA VAL A 237 13.46 21.88 -12.39
C VAL A 237 12.24 20.96 -12.42
N ALA A 238 11.70 20.58 -11.25
CA ALA A 238 10.46 19.81 -11.12
C ALA A 238 9.27 20.48 -11.82
N ARG A 239 9.11 21.80 -11.65
CA ARG A 239 8.07 22.56 -12.35
C ARG A 239 8.28 22.52 -13.86
N GLN A 240 9.52 22.70 -14.34
CA GLN A 240 9.85 22.69 -15.77
C GLN A 240 9.55 21.34 -16.42
N GLY A 241 9.97 20.23 -15.81
CA GLY A 241 9.63 18.89 -16.30
C GLY A 241 8.13 18.65 -16.34
N GLY A 242 7.39 19.11 -15.31
CA GLY A 242 5.93 19.09 -15.33
C GLY A 242 5.30 19.94 -16.45
N GLN A 243 5.90 21.07 -16.84
CA GLN A 243 5.37 21.89 -17.95
C GLN A 243 5.50 21.18 -19.31
N VAL A 244 6.53 20.35 -19.51
CA VAL A 244 6.66 19.54 -20.73
C VAL A 244 5.46 18.60 -20.88
N ALA A 245 5.14 17.85 -19.82
CA ALA A 245 3.96 16.99 -19.81
C ALA A 245 2.64 17.78 -19.88
N LYS A 246 2.58 18.97 -19.28
CA LYS A 246 1.42 19.87 -19.41
C LYS A 246 1.15 20.27 -20.85
N ALA A 247 2.21 20.60 -21.60
CA ALA A 247 2.10 20.98 -23.00
C ALA A 247 1.56 19.80 -23.84
N ALA A 248 2.15 18.62 -23.66
CA ALA A 248 1.67 17.38 -24.30
C ALA A 248 0.20 17.08 -23.95
N ARG A 249 -0.17 17.21 -22.66
CA ARG A 249 -1.56 17.02 -22.21
C ARG A 249 -2.50 17.98 -22.91
N LYS A 250 -2.21 19.30 -22.88
CA LYS A 250 -3.08 20.32 -23.48
C LYS A 250 -3.29 20.07 -24.97
N GLN A 251 -2.21 19.81 -25.69
CA GLN A 251 -2.28 19.49 -27.12
C GLN A 251 -3.18 18.28 -27.40
N LEU A 252 -3.05 17.22 -26.59
CA LEU A 252 -3.88 16.02 -26.70
C LEU A 252 -5.36 16.30 -26.38
N GLU A 253 -5.64 17.05 -25.31
CA GLU A 253 -6.99 17.43 -24.90
C GLU A 253 -7.68 18.32 -25.96
N GLU A 254 -6.95 19.27 -26.55
CA GLU A 254 -7.43 20.13 -27.64
C GLU A 254 -7.74 19.33 -28.90
N THR A 255 -6.88 18.35 -29.25
CA THR A 255 -7.04 17.53 -30.45
C THR A 255 -8.17 16.50 -30.31
N THR A 256 -8.34 15.92 -29.12
CA THR A 256 -9.31 14.83 -28.88
C THR A 256 -10.65 15.31 -28.30
N GLY A 257 -10.70 16.53 -27.78
CA GLY A 257 -11.86 17.08 -27.05
C GLY A 257 -12.13 16.40 -25.70
N LYS A 258 -11.25 15.50 -25.23
CA LYS A 258 -11.43 14.73 -23.99
C LYS A 258 -10.37 15.11 -22.96
N LYS A 259 -10.81 15.34 -21.72
CA LYS A 259 -9.89 15.56 -20.59
C LYS A 259 -9.13 14.28 -20.26
N VAL A 260 -7.83 14.41 -20.02
CA VAL A 260 -6.96 13.30 -19.62
C VAL A 260 -7.02 13.06 -18.11
N VAL A 261 -7.01 14.14 -17.31
CA VAL A 261 -7.14 14.06 -15.85
C VAL A 261 -8.61 13.80 -15.50
N THR A 262 -8.89 12.64 -14.90
CA THR A 262 -10.26 12.22 -14.59
C THR A 262 -10.40 11.68 -13.17
N SER A 263 -11.64 11.60 -12.68
CA SER A 263 -11.98 10.93 -11.41
C SER A 263 -11.98 9.40 -11.50
N LYS A 264 -11.74 8.82 -12.68
CA LYS A 264 -11.66 7.36 -12.85
C LYS A 264 -10.52 6.81 -12.02
N ASN A 265 -10.80 5.73 -11.29
CA ASN A 265 -9.84 4.97 -10.50
C ASN A 265 -9.86 3.49 -10.91
N ALA A 266 -9.01 2.67 -10.30
CA ALA A 266 -8.87 1.26 -10.66
C ALA A 266 -10.17 0.45 -10.55
N LYS A 267 -11.13 0.84 -9.69
CA LYS A 267 -12.43 0.17 -9.57
C LYS A 267 -13.30 0.48 -10.79
N SER A 268 -13.46 1.76 -11.11
CA SER A 268 -14.22 2.20 -12.28
C SER A 268 -13.64 1.72 -13.62
N MET A 269 -12.32 1.47 -13.67
CA MET A 269 -11.68 0.92 -14.87
C MET A 269 -11.93 -0.60 -15.05
N LYS A 270 -12.29 -1.31 -13.99
CA LYS A 270 -12.65 -2.74 -14.05
C LYS A 270 -14.09 -2.93 -14.51
N GLU A 271 -15.01 -2.12 -14.00
CA GLU A 271 -16.44 -2.15 -14.34
C GLU A 271 -16.73 -1.80 -15.82
N LEU A 272 -15.75 -1.29 -16.57
CA LEU A 272 -15.87 -1.00 -18.01
C LEU A 272 -15.46 -2.18 -18.91
N LYS A 273 -15.00 -3.29 -18.32
CA LYS A 273 -14.61 -4.52 -19.04
C LYS A 273 -15.56 -5.70 -18.82
N GLU A 274 -16.58 -5.53 -17.97
CA GLU A 274 -17.75 -6.41 -17.89
C GLU A 274 -18.86 -5.84 -18.79
#